data_AF-A0A926DNB0-F1
#
_entry.id   AF-A0A926DNB0-F1
#
_cell.length_a   1.000
_cell.length_b   1.000
_cell.length_c   1.000
_cell.angle_alpha   90.00
_cell.angle_beta   90.00
_cell.angle_gamma   90.00
#
_symmetry.space_group_name_H-M   'P 1'
#
loop_
_entity.id
_entity.type
_entity.pdbx_description
1 polymer ?
#
loop_
_entity_poly.entity_id
_entity_poly.type
_entity_poly.pdbx_seq_one_letter_code
_entity_poly.pdbx_strand_id
1 'polypeptide(L)'
;MTNEFTTAYEPIDLCACFDMLYFPPEDFLEECRIYWLNHNPFHGTIERRIGNTWFTIETECAGTEKLTDKVRRLIFSDKNLGKGGCCS
;
A
#
# COMPACT_ATOMS: atom_id res chain seq x y z
N MET A 1 -28.37 -22.92 32.68
CA MET A 1 -28.03 -23.63 31.43
C MET A 1 -27.00 -22.79 30.71
N THR A 2 -25.74 -22.91 31.11
CA THR A 2 -24.61 -22.24 30.45
C THR A 2 -24.21 -23.11 29.27
N ASN A 3 -24.37 -22.54 28.08
CA ASN A 3 -23.99 -23.10 26.80
C ASN A 3 -22.49 -23.39 26.76
N GLU A 4 -22.13 -24.66 26.99
CA GLU A 4 -20.82 -25.20 26.64
C GLU A 4 -20.70 -25.23 25.10
N PHE A 5 -20.39 -24.07 24.50
CA PHE A 5 -19.77 -24.06 23.19
C PHE A 5 -18.28 -24.24 23.43
N THR A 6 -17.89 -25.49 23.65
CA THR A 6 -16.49 -25.92 23.76
C THR A 6 -15.74 -25.50 22.49
N THR A 7 -15.00 -24.41 22.58
CA THR A 7 -14.09 -23.97 21.52
C THR A 7 -12.91 -24.93 21.53
N ALA A 8 -12.97 -25.99 20.73
CA ALA A 8 -11.93 -27.02 20.59
C ALA A 8 -10.63 -26.51 19.94
N TYR A 9 -10.39 -25.20 19.93
CA TYR A 9 -9.24 -24.55 19.32
C TYR A 9 -8.55 -23.68 20.36
N GLU A 10 -7.25 -23.89 20.53
CA GLU A 10 -6.41 -22.97 21.29
C GLU A 10 -6.41 -21.60 20.58
N PRO A 11 -6.42 -20.48 21.35
CA PRO A 11 -6.27 -19.16 20.76
C PRO A 11 -5.00 -19.12 19.91
N ILE A 12 -5.13 -18.71 18.65
CA ILE A 12 -3.98 -18.59 17.75
C ILE A 12 -3.07 -17.50 18.31
N ASP A 13 -1.89 -17.90 18.77
CA ASP A 13 -0.83 -16.96 19.11
C ASP A 13 -0.23 -16.41 17.82
N LEU A 14 -0.80 -15.29 17.36
CA LEU A 14 -0.32 -14.60 16.17
C LEU A 14 1.16 -14.19 16.33
N CYS A 15 1.63 -13.88 17.53
CA CYS A 15 3.04 -13.50 17.75
C CYS A 15 3.98 -14.68 17.52
N ALA A 16 3.62 -15.90 17.91
CA ALA A 16 4.40 -17.11 17.61
C ALA A 16 4.37 -17.48 16.11
N CYS A 17 3.35 -17.07 15.36
CA CYS A 17 3.31 -17.23 13.90
C CYS A 17 4.22 -16.25 13.15
N PHE A 18 4.62 -15.15 13.78
CA PHE A 18 5.45 -14.09 13.19
C PHE A 18 6.88 -14.08 13.75
N ASP A 19 7.43 -15.24 14.13
CA ASP A 19 8.88 -15.41 14.24
C ASP A 19 9.48 -15.30 12.83
N MET A 20 9.68 -14.05 12.40
CA MET A 20 10.32 -13.69 11.15
C MET A 20 11.81 -14.04 11.28
N LEU A 21 12.15 -15.33 11.23
CA LEU A 21 13.52 -15.85 11.25
C LEU A 21 14.34 -15.47 10.01
N TYR A 22 13.75 -14.72 9.08
CA TYR A 22 14.40 -14.25 7.86
C TYR A 22 14.52 -12.74 7.90
N PHE A 23 15.70 -12.26 8.27
CA PHE A 23 16.11 -10.91 7.95
C PHE A 23 16.49 -10.89 6.47
N PRO A 24 15.81 -10.12 5.62
CA PRO A 24 16.25 -9.96 4.25
C PRO A 24 17.68 -9.39 4.25
N PRO A 25 18.51 -9.76 3.26
CA PRO A 25 19.82 -9.14 3.06
C PRO A 25 19.76 -7.62 3.11
N GLU A 26 20.83 -6.97 3.58
CA GLU A 26 20.87 -5.51 3.78
C GLU A 26 20.61 -4.73 2.48
N ASP A 27 21.02 -5.30 1.34
CA ASP A 27 20.83 -4.77 -0.01
C ASP A 27 19.47 -5.08 -0.63
N PHE A 28 18.68 -6.00 -0.05
CA PHE A 28 17.42 -6.47 -0.63
C PHE A 28 16.41 -5.34 -0.90
N LEU A 29 16.30 -4.37 0.01
CA LEU A 29 15.39 -3.23 -0.17
C LEU A 29 15.84 -2.32 -1.31
N GLU A 30 17.15 -2.18 -1.50
CA GLU A 30 17.72 -1.38 -2.58
C GLU A 30 17.57 -2.08 -3.93
N GLU A 31 17.81 -3.40 -3.99
CA GLU A 31 17.53 -4.21 -5.17
C GLU A 31 16.05 -4.16 -5.57
N CYS A 32 15.14 -4.30 -4.59
CA CYS A 32 13.71 -4.16 -4.82
C CYS A 32 13.38 -2.76 -5.36
N ARG A 33 13.95 -1.70 -4.78
CA ARG A 33 13.74 -0.32 -5.24
C ARG A 33 14.15 -0.15 -6.70
N ILE A 34 15.35 -0.62 -7.06
CA ILE A 34 15.87 -0.56 -8.43
C ILE A 34 15.01 -1.38 -9.39
N TYR A 35 14.63 -2.59 -9.00
CA TYR A 35 13.75 -3.45 -9.78
C TYR A 35 12.43 -2.75 -10.09
N TRP A 36 11.75 -2.20 -9.08
CA TRP A 36 10.45 -1.55 -9.24
C TRP A 36 10.53 -0.18 -9.93
N LEU A 37 11.65 0.56 -9.79
CA LEU A 37 11.91 1.75 -10.59
C LEU A 37 11.98 1.42 -12.07
N ASN A 38 12.68 0.34 -12.44
CA ASN A 38 12.85 -0.07 -13.83
C ASN A 38 11.64 -0.82 -14.41
N HIS A 39 10.79 -1.42 -13.56
CA HIS A 39 9.61 -2.19 -13.97
C HIS A 39 8.29 -1.48 -13.65
N ASN A 40 8.31 -0.17 -13.43
CA ASN A 40 7.11 0.56 -13.11
C ASN A 40 6.10 0.51 -14.28
N PRO A 41 4.97 -0.20 -14.16
CA PRO A 41 4.02 -0.35 -15.27
C PRO A 41 3.28 0.96 -15.59
N PHE A 42 3.46 1.98 -14.75
CA PHE A 42 2.88 3.31 -14.90
C PHE A 42 3.89 4.36 -15.36
N HIS A 43 5.12 3.96 -15.70
CA HIS A 43 6.14 4.84 -16.28
C HIS A 43 6.50 4.37 -17.69
N GLY A 44 6.30 5.21 -18.69
CA GLY A 44 6.67 4.91 -20.07
C GLY A 44 5.89 5.72 -21.11
N THR A 45 6.31 5.58 -22.36
CA THR A 45 5.68 6.22 -23.52
C THR A 45 4.90 5.18 -24.30
N ILE A 46 3.61 5.43 -24.53
CA ILE A 46 2.76 4.56 -25.34
C ILE A 46 2.11 5.35 -26.47
N GLU A 47 1.94 4.72 -27.62
CA GLU A 47 1.11 5.27 -28.69
C GLU A 47 -0.31 4.68 -28.59
N ARG A 48 -1.31 5.54 -28.53
CA ARG A 48 -2.70 5.13 -28.40
C ARG A 48 -3.58 5.95 -29.34
N ARG A 49 -4.42 5.26 -30.10
CA ARG A 49 -5.47 5.91 -30.88
C ARG A 49 -6.69 6.15 -30.00
N ILE A 50 -7.12 7.41 -29.90
CA ILE A 50 -8.34 7.83 -29.20
C ILE A 50 -9.22 8.52 -30.25
N GLY A 51 -10.37 7.90 -30.57
CA GLY A 51 -11.16 8.29 -31.73
C GLY A 51 -10.41 8.05 -33.05
N ASN A 52 -10.22 9.10 -33.85
CA ASN A 52 -9.52 9.05 -35.13
C ASN A 52 -8.10 9.60 -35.10
N THR A 53 -7.62 10.03 -33.92
CA THR A 53 -6.31 10.66 -33.77
C THR A 53 -5.38 9.74 -32.99
N TRP A 54 -4.11 9.69 -33.41
CA TRP A 54 -3.04 9.01 -32.68
C TRP A 54 -2.42 9.98 -31.67
N PHE A 55 -2.23 9.48 -30.45
CA PHE A 55 -1.58 10.21 -29.37
C PHE A 55 -0.36 9.44 -28.90
N THR A 56 0.73 10.16 -28.69
CA THR A 56 1.87 9.69 -27.90
C THR A 56 1.62 10.13 -26.47
N ILE A 57 1.44 9.17 -25.56
CA ILE A 57 1.12 9.41 -24.16
C ILE A 57 2.37 9.06 -23.36
N GLU A 58 2.92 10.05 -22.69
CA GLU A 58 3.99 9.87 -21.71
C GLU A 58 3.37 9.76 -20.33
N THR A 59 3.72 8.68 -19.63
CA THR A 59 3.28 8.42 -18.26
C THR A 59 4.49 8.45 -17.36
N GLU A 60 4.40 9.23 -16.28
CA GLU A 60 5.42 9.32 -15.25
C GLU A 60 4.79 8.99 -13.90
N CYS A 61 5.45 8.13 -13.13
CA CYS A 61 5.05 7.87 -11.77
C CYS A 61 5.63 8.95 -10.84
N ALA A 62 4.98 10.12 -10.79
CA ALA A 62 5.39 11.27 -9.97
C ALA A 62 5.10 11.11 -8.46
N GLY A 63 4.74 9.92 -8.00
CA GLY A 63 4.33 9.65 -6.62
C GLY A 63 5.50 9.69 -5.65
N THR A 64 5.87 10.88 -5.17
CA THR A 64 6.79 11.06 -4.03
C THR A 64 6.08 10.94 -2.67
N GLU A 65 4.74 10.84 -2.70
CA GLU A 65 3.90 10.65 -1.52
C GLU A 65 4.27 9.35 -0.82
N LYS A 66 4.60 9.43 0.49
CA LYS A 66 4.87 8.24 1.29
C LYS A 66 3.61 7.39 1.39
N LEU A 67 3.77 6.06 1.46
CA LEU A 67 2.65 5.13 1.62
C LEU A 67 1.77 5.51 2.83
N THR A 68 2.37 6.00 3.92
CA THR A 68 1.66 6.47 5.11
C THR A 68 0.69 7.61 4.81
N ASP A 69 1.09 8.57 3.98
CA ASP A 69 0.29 9.74 3.65
C ASP A 69 -0.84 9.34 2.69
N LYS A 70 -0.54 8.46 1.74
CA LYS A 70 -1.52 7.88 0.82
C LYS A 70 -2.58 7.07 1.55
N VAL A 71 -2.17 6.23 2.50
CA VAL A 71 -3.07 5.43 3.35
C VAL A 71 -3.90 6.34 4.25
N ARG A 72 -3.29 7.37 4.85
CA ARG A 72 -4.01 8.37 5.65
C ARG A 72 -5.09 9.06 4.83
N ARG A 73 -4.77 9.53 3.62
CA ARG A 73 -5.74 10.13 2.72
C ARG A 73 -6.81 9.15 2.25
N LEU A 74 -6.51 7.87 2.09
CA LEU A 74 -7.51 6.88 1.68
C LEU A 74 -8.47 6.51 2.81
N ILE A 75 -7.94 6.29 4.02
CA ILE A 75 -8.72 5.90 5.21
C ILE A 75 -9.50 7.09 5.77
N PHE A 76 -8.86 8.26 5.81
CA PHE A 76 -9.43 9.47 6.40
C PHE A 76 -9.90 10.48 5.34
N SER A 77 -10.00 10.07 4.06
CA SER A 77 -10.37 10.89 2.90
C SER A 77 -11.37 11.96 3.27
N ASP A 78 -10.93 13.23 3.17
CA ASP A 78 -11.58 14.46 3.59
C ASP A 78 -13.00 14.27 4.13
N LYS A 79 -13.08 13.70 5.34
CA LYS A 79 -14.10 14.19 6.25
C LYS A 79 -13.66 15.62 6.50
N ASN A 80 -14.23 16.55 5.72
CA ASN A 80 -14.28 17.96 6.06
C ASN A 80 -14.93 18.05 7.44
N LEU A 81 -14.14 17.74 8.48
CA LEU A 81 -14.46 18.00 9.86
C LEU A 81 -14.29 19.51 9.95
N GLY A 82 -15.39 20.19 9.63
CA GLY A 82 -15.55 21.61 9.89
C GLY A 82 -14.96 21.91 11.24
N LYS A 83 -14.12 22.95 11.26
CA LYS A 83 -13.38 23.46 12.40
C LYS A 83 -14.03 23.14 13.75
N GLY A 84 -13.43 22.21 14.46
CA GLY A 84 -13.49 22.05 15.92
C GLY A 84 -12.24 21.23 16.25
N GLY A 85 -11.16 21.80 16.80
CA GLY A 85 -11.18 22.47 18.08
C GLY A 85 -11.01 21.41 19.17
N CYS A 86 -9.80 21.33 19.73
CA CYS A 86 -9.33 20.46 20.82
C CYS A 86 -9.14 18.97 20.47
N CYS A 87 -8.14 18.27 20.99
CA CYS A 87 -7.47 18.44 22.29
C CYS A 87 -5.94 18.40 22.20
N SER A 88 -5.36 19.08 23.18
CA SER A 88 -3.99 19.01 23.68
C SER A 88 -3.50 17.60 23.98
#